data_AF-A0A069DNY5-F1
#
_entry.id   AF-A0A069DNY5-F1
#
_cell.length_a   1.000
_cell.length_b   1.000
_cell.length_c   1.000
_cell.angle_alpha   90.00
_cell.angle_beta   90.00
_cell.angle_gamma   90.00
#
_symmetry.space_group_name_H-M   'P 1'
#
loop_
_entity.id
_entity.type
_entity.pdbx_description
1 polymer ?
#
loop_
_entity_poly.entity_id
_entity_poly.type
_entity_poly.pdbx_seq_one_letter_code
_entity_poly.pdbx_strand_id
1 'polypeptide(L)'
;TLAQTFFKRSFSTFYSPLCFQFTDILCAEPLKKKKRIDPAIIKQREERRRRRLEKQIRRLERNVQQLKPISECEIPLEIFSSAEIYNRNIVESCIEDNKILAIKEWTRIKLKQHNGDALMIERIMDSQQNALDNLIRISEALYKSAIKADDGLIPWRSNGPVETPPNQEYDSPDGEYLDISKKWDHI
;
A
#
# COMPACT_ATOMS: atom_id res chain seq x y z
N THR A 1 19.30 -12.07 -70.75
CA THR A 1 18.68 -12.37 -72.05
C THR A 1 17.19 -12.18 -71.93
N LEU A 2 16.65 -11.23 -72.71
CA LEU A 2 15.28 -11.10 -73.26
C LEU A 2 14.11 -11.50 -72.32
N ALA A 3 13.16 -10.62 -72.01
CA ALA A 3 12.43 -9.84 -73.00
C ALA A 3 11.86 -8.55 -72.39
N GLN A 4 12.13 -7.45 -73.08
CA GLN A 4 11.28 -6.25 -73.05
C GLN A 4 9.93 -6.63 -73.65
N THR A 5 8.90 -6.76 -72.82
CA THR A 5 7.52 -6.75 -73.31
C THR A 5 6.99 -5.33 -73.16
N PHE A 6 7.10 -4.58 -74.25
CA PHE A 6 6.36 -3.34 -74.47
C PHE A 6 4.86 -3.63 -74.38
N PHE A 7 4.23 -3.27 -73.27
CA PHE A 7 2.79 -3.03 -73.29
C PHE A 7 2.57 -1.61 -73.79
N LYS A 8 2.23 -1.52 -75.07
CA LYS A 8 1.69 -0.30 -75.70
C LYS A 8 0.60 0.26 -74.80
N ARG A 9 0.78 1.51 -74.34
CA ARG A 9 -0.28 2.30 -73.71
C ARG A 9 -1.35 2.58 -74.76
N SER A 10 -2.48 1.88 -74.67
CA SER A 10 -3.72 2.29 -75.33
C SER A 10 -4.40 3.33 -74.43
N PHE A 11 -4.26 4.61 -74.75
CA PHE A 11 -5.05 5.66 -74.12
C PHE A 11 -6.46 5.62 -74.73
N SER A 12 -7.46 5.31 -73.90
CA SER A 12 -8.87 5.47 -74.26
C SER A 12 -9.35 6.83 -73.74
N THR A 13 -9.95 7.65 -74.61
CA THR A 13 -10.49 8.98 -74.28
C THR A 13 -12.00 8.97 -74.06
N PHE A 14 -12.62 7.82 -73.75
CA PHE A 14 -14.06 7.74 -73.52
C PHE A 14 -14.45 7.73 -72.03
N TYR A 15 -15.47 8.52 -71.73
CA TYR A 15 -15.98 8.92 -70.43
C TYR A 15 -16.81 7.80 -69.77
N SER A 16 -16.20 6.92 -68.98
CA SER A 16 -16.85 5.99 -68.02
C SER A 16 -15.77 5.25 -67.21
N PRO A 17 -15.95 4.93 -65.91
CA PRO A 17 -14.86 4.34 -65.12
C PRO A 17 -14.45 2.95 -65.65
N LEU A 18 -13.18 2.81 -66.02
CA LEU A 18 -12.54 1.52 -66.32
C LEU A 18 -12.30 0.75 -65.01
N CYS A 19 -13.24 -0.13 -64.69
CA CYS A 19 -13.18 -1.05 -63.55
C CYS A 19 -12.18 -2.20 -63.76
N PHE A 20 -10.89 -1.91 -63.96
CA PHE A 20 -9.85 -2.95 -63.93
C PHE A 20 -9.40 -3.23 -62.49
N GLN A 21 -9.89 -4.33 -61.91
CA GLN A 21 -9.34 -4.89 -60.69
C GLN A 21 -8.20 -5.86 -61.05
N PHE A 22 -6.96 -5.51 -60.68
CA PHE A 22 -5.76 -6.36 -60.84
C PHE A 22 -5.55 -7.29 -59.64
N THR A 23 -6.63 -7.85 -59.09
CA THR A 23 -6.53 -8.86 -58.04
C THR A 23 -6.75 -10.22 -58.66
N ASP A 24 -5.85 -11.17 -58.41
CA ASP A 24 -6.02 -12.55 -58.86
C ASP A 24 -7.43 -13.05 -58.49
N ILE A 25 -8.20 -13.49 -59.48
CA ILE A 25 -9.51 -14.08 -59.28
C ILE A 25 -9.26 -15.45 -58.65
N LEU A 26 -9.24 -15.50 -57.31
CA LEU A 26 -9.18 -16.75 -56.57
C LEU A 26 -10.55 -17.44 -56.75
N CYS A 27 -10.71 -18.16 -57.85
CA CYS A 27 -11.91 -18.90 -58.28
C CYS A 27 -12.25 -20.05 -57.32
N ALA A 28 -12.56 -19.73 -56.05
CA ALA A 28 -12.90 -20.68 -55.01
C ALA A 28 -11.92 -21.88 -54.94
N GLU A 29 -10.63 -21.66 -55.19
CA GLU A 29 -9.63 -22.70 -55.00
C GLU A 29 -9.72 -23.19 -53.55
N PRO A 30 -9.85 -24.52 -53.32
CA PRO A 30 -10.03 -25.04 -51.99
C PRO A 30 -8.86 -24.61 -51.10
N LEU A 31 -9.19 -23.97 -49.97
CA LEU A 31 -8.21 -23.39 -49.06
C LEU A 31 -7.18 -24.47 -48.67
N LYS A 32 -5.89 -24.21 -48.93
CA LYS A 32 -4.81 -25.15 -48.58
C LYS A 32 -4.93 -25.54 -47.11
N LYS A 33 -4.98 -26.85 -46.84
CA LYS A 33 -5.09 -27.40 -45.48
C LYS A 33 -3.96 -26.82 -44.61
N LYS A 34 -4.31 -26.19 -43.49
CA LYS A 34 -3.32 -25.68 -42.53
C LYS A 34 -2.42 -26.85 -42.08
N LYS A 35 -1.11 -26.72 -42.31
CA LYS A 35 -0.13 -27.73 -41.91
C LYS A 35 -0.12 -27.83 -40.38
N ARG A 36 -0.12 -29.05 -39.85
CA ARG A 36 0.06 -29.29 -38.41
C ARG A 36 1.42 -28.75 -38.01
N ILE A 37 1.44 -27.91 -36.96
CA ILE A 37 2.67 -27.31 -36.46
C ILE A 37 3.46 -28.39 -35.72
N ASP A 38 4.78 -28.38 -35.91
CA ASP A 38 5.67 -29.34 -35.25
C ASP A 38 5.51 -29.28 -33.72
N PRO A 39 5.50 -30.43 -33.02
CA PRO A 39 5.32 -30.47 -31.57
C PRO A 39 6.41 -29.69 -30.82
N ALA A 40 7.63 -29.64 -31.35
CA ALA A 40 8.73 -28.85 -30.79
C ALA A 40 8.46 -27.34 -30.82
N ILE A 41 7.82 -26.83 -31.88
CA ILE A 41 7.48 -25.42 -32.03
C ILE A 41 6.36 -25.02 -31.05
N ILE A 42 5.40 -25.92 -30.81
CA ILE A 42 4.33 -25.71 -29.82
C ILE A 42 4.91 -25.62 -28.41
N LYS A 43 5.76 -26.60 -28.03
CA LYS A 43 6.43 -26.61 -26.72
C LYS A 43 7.28 -25.34 -26.50
N GLN A 44 8.00 -24.89 -27.52
CA GLN A 44 8.80 -23.67 -27.45
C GLN A 44 7.94 -22.40 -27.30
N ARG A 45 6.76 -22.34 -27.93
CA ARG A 45 5.81 -21.23 -27.77
C ARG A 45 5.23 -21.21 -26.36
N GLU A 46 4.88 -22.37 -25.81
CA GLU A 46 4.39 -22.50 -24.44
C GLU A 46 5.45 -22.12 -23.41
N GLU A 47 6.69 -22.58 -23.58
CA GLU A 47 7.79 -22.25 -22.69
C GLU A 47 8.12 -20.75 -22.71
N ARG A 48 8.09 -20.12 -23.90
CA ARG A 48 8.21 -18.66 -24.01
C ARG A 48 7.07 -17.94 -23.29
N ARG A 49 5.82 -18.43 -23.39
CA ARG A 49 4.67 -17.85 -22.70
C ARG A 49 4.80 -18.00 -21.17
N ARG A 50 5.23 -19.18 -20.70
CA ARG A 50 5.48 -19.45 -19.27
C ARG A 50 6.56 -18.52 -18.72
N ARG A 51 7.70 -18.39 -19.40
CA ARG A 51 8.80 -17.50 -18.97
C ARG A 51 8.37 -16.02 -18.95
N ARG A 52 7.49 -15.59 -19.86
CA ARG A 52 6.94 -14.21 -19.86
C ARG A 52 6.03 -13.98 -18.66
N LEU A 53 5.11 -14.91 -18.41
CA LEU A 53 4.20 -14.84 -17.27
C LEU A 53 4.97 -14.88 -15.94
N GLU A 54 5.97 -15.75 -15.82
CA GLU A 54 6.81 -15.85 -14.62
C GLU A 54 7.58 -14.54 -14.35
N LYS A 55 8.13 -13.90 -15.39
CA LYS A 55 8.77 -12.59 -15.25
C LYS A 55 7.79 -11.49 -14.83
N GLN A 56 6.55 -11.53 -15.33
CA GLN A 56 5.51 -10.58 -14.95
C GLN A 56 5.09 -10.79 -13.49
N ILE A 57 4.88 -12.04 -13.07
CA ILE A 57 4.58 -12.39 -11.67
C ILE A 57 5.70 -11.90 -10.75
N ARG A 58 6.98 -12.19 -11.07
CA ARG A 58 8.13 -11.70 -10.29
C ARG A 58 8.28 -10.18 -10.27
N ARG A 59 7.68 -9.44 -11.21
CA ARG A 59 7.66 -7.97 -11.22
C ARG A 59 6.54 -7.45 -10.32
N LEU A 60 5.34 -8.04 -10.43
CA LEU A 60 4.19 -7.71 -9.59
C LEU A 60 4.47 -8.02 -8.11
N GLU A 61 5.07 -9.17 -7.81
CA GLU A 61 5.46 -9.55 -6.43
C GLU A 61 6.42 -8.54 -5.79
N ARG A 62 7.35 -7.97 -6.57
CA ARG A 62 8.26 -6.92 -6.08
C ARG A 62 7.55 -5.60 -5.81
N ASN A 63 6.56 -5.26 -6.63
CA ASN A 63 5.81 -4.01 -6.50
C ASN A 63 4.81 -4.06 -5.33
N VAL A 64 4.22 -5.23 -5.05
CA VAL A 64 3.31 -5.44 -3.90
C VAL A 64 3.99 -5.21 -2.54
N GLN A 65 5.32 -5.39 -2.47
CA GLN A 65 6.08 -5.17 -1.23
C GLN A 65 6.38 -3.69 -0.94
N GLN A 66 6.15 -2.78 -1.88
CA GLN A 66 6.40 -1.36 -1.65
C GLN A 66 5.33 -0.80 -0.71
N LEU A 67 5.74 -0.35 0.48
CA LEU A 67 4.83 0.26 1.44
C LEU A 67 4.40 1.64 0.94
N LYS A 68 3.18 2.05 1.33
CA LYS A 68 2.72 3.42 1.09
C LYS A 68 3.61 4.39 1.88
N PRO A 69 4.02 5.52 1.28
CA PRO A 69 4.81 6.51 1.98
C PRO A 69 4.00 7.15 3.13
N ILE A 70 4.69 7.50 4.21
CA ILE A 70 4.08 8.12 5.39
C ILE A 70 4.26 9.63 5.26
N SER A 71 3.19 10.32 4.87
CA SER A 71 3.23 11.76 4.58
C SER A 71 3.63 12.63 5.78
N GLU A 72 3.37 12.18 7.01
CA GLU A 72 3.73 12.90 8.24
C GLU A 72 5.23 12.84 8.55
N CYS A 73 5.93 11.82 8.06
CA CYS A 73 7.37 11.68 8.24
C CYS A 73 8.17 12.46 7.19
N GLU A 74 7.57 12.75 6.03
CA GLU A 74 8.22 13.47 4.94
C GLU A 74 7.96 14.97 5.06
N ILE A 75 9.03 15.76 4.94
CA ILE A 75 8.90 17.23 4.92
C ILE A 75 8.43 17.66 3.53
N PRO A 76 7.32 18.39 3.41
CA PRO A 76 6.84 18.90 2.12
C PRO A 76 7.89 19.79 1.42
N LEU A 77 8.03 19.62 0.11
CA LEU A 77 8.97 20.39 -0.73
C LEU A 77 8.71 21.91 -0.68
N GLU A 78 7.45 22.30 -0.50
CA GLU A 78 7.04 23.70 -0.36
C GLU A 78 7.80 24.38 0.79
N ILE A 79 7.92 23.71 1.94
CA ILE A 79 8.62 24.25 3.12
C ILE A 79 10.10 24.49 2.84
N PHE A 80 10.76 23.60 2.08
CA PHE A 80 12.15 23.81 1.66
C PHE A 80 12.28 25.01 0.72
N SER A 81 11.36 25.16 -0.24
CA SER A 81 11.42 26.24 -1.23
C SER A 81 11.21 27.63 -0.62
N SER A 82 10.38 27.73 0.43
CA SER A 82 10.08 28.98 1.13
C SER A 82 10.71 29.04 2.51
N ALA A 83 11.83 28.35 2.71
CA ALA A 83 12.55 28.32 3.99
C ALA A 83 12.90 29.73 4.49
N GLU A 84 13.27 30.64 3.59
CA GLU A 84 13.57 32.04 3.93
C GLU A 84 12.35 32.80 4.50
N ILE A 85 11.14 32.47 4.04
CA ILE A 85 9.89 33.08 4.52
C ILE A 85 9.50 32.53 5.90
N TYR A 86 9.78 31.25 6.14
CA TYR A 86 9.47 30.57 7.40
C TYR A 86 10.55 30.68 8.47
N ASN A 87 11.75 31.11 8.10
CA ASN A 87 12.85 31.35 9.05
C ASN A 87 12.50 32.53 9.95
N ARG A 88 12.07 32.21 11.17
CA ARG A 88 12.03 33.19 12.26
C ARG A 88 13.48 33.52 12.62
N ASN A 89 13.83 34.80 12.68
CA ASN A 89 15.12 35.24 13.23
C ASN A 89 15.13 34.95 14.73
N ILE A 90 15.48 33.71 15.08
CA ILE A 90 15.65 33.30 16.47
C ILE A 90 16.94 33.98 16.94
N VAL A 91 16.79 35.02 17.76
CA VAL A 91 17.91 35.54 18.55
C VAL A 91 18.41 34.39 19.39
N GLU A 92 19.72 34.11 19.37
CA GLU A 92 20.34 33.12 20.25
C GLU A 92 19.92 33.42 21.68
N SER A 93 18.94 32.67 22.19
CA SER A 93 18.56 32.81 23.58
C SER A 93 19.74 32.28 24.36
N CYS A 94 20.44 33.16 25.08
CA CYS A 94 21.31 32.73 26.18
C CYS A 94 20.54 31.68 26.97
N ILE A 95 21.11 30.50 27.18
CA ILE A 95 20.41 29.40 27.83
C ILE A 95 20.03 29.90 29.22
N GLU A 96 18.77 30.26 29.40
CA GLU A 96 18.28 30.76 30.67
C GLU A 96 18.37 29.63 31.70
N ASP A 97 19.06 29.87 32.81
CA ASP A 97 19.21 28.89 33.90
C ASP A 97 17.86 28.31 34.35
N ASN A 98 16.79 29.10 34.25
CA ASN A 98 15.41 28.69 34.52
C ASN A 98 14.93 27.53 33.63
N LYS A 99 15.29 27.53 32.33
CA LYS A 99 14.92 26.43 31.41
C LYS A 99 15.66 25.15 31.80
N ILE A 100 16.94 25.25 32.13
CA ILE A 100 17.75 24.10 32.58
C ILE A 100 17.15 23.52 33.88
N LEU A 101 16.83 24.38 34.84
CA LEU A 101 16.22 23.96 36.10
C LEU A 101 14.86 23.30 35.89
N ALA A 102 14.00 23.87 35.02
CA ALA A 102 12.71 23.28 34.68
C ALA A 102 12.85 21.89 34.05
N ILE A 103 13.81 21.70 33.13
CA ILE A 103 14.07 20.40 32.51
C ILE A 103 14.56 19.39 33.56
N LYS A 104 15.45 19.81 34.47
CA LYS A 104 15.93 18.94 35.56
C LYS A 104 14.82 18.51 36.51
N GLU A 105 13.89 19.40 36.86
CA GLU A 105 12.73 19.02 37.68
C GLU A 105 11.77 18.12 36.90
N TRP A 106 11.55 18.40 35.62
CA TRP A 106 10.72 17.56 34.76
C TRP A 106 11.24 16.12 34.67
N THR A 107 12.56 15.93 34.49
CA THR A 107 13.14 14.59 34.44
C THR A 107 13.00 13.85 35.76
N ARG A 108 13.15 14.54 36.90
CA ARG A 108 12.90 13.95 38.24
C ARG A 108 11.44 13.51 38.41
N ILE A 109 10.49 14.35 38.00
CA ILE A 109 9.05 14.03 38.07
C ILE A 109 8.73 12.82 37.20
N LYS A 110 9.26 12.79 35.97
CA LYS A 110 9.03 11.66 35.04
C LYS A 110 9.66 10.37 35.51
N LEU A 111 10.85 10.43 36.12
CA LEU A 111 11.47 9.27 36.74
C LEU A 111 10.63 8.74 37.90
N LYS A 112 10.13 9.63 38.78
CA LYS A 112 9.25 9.24 39.89
C LYS A 112 7.95 8.61 39.40
N GLN A 113 7.34 9.17 38.35
CA GLN A 113 6.14 8.62 37.73
C GLN A 113 6.42 7.20 37.18
N HIS A 114 7.48 7.05 36.39
CA HIS A 114 7.86 5.77 35.80
C HIS A 114 8.13 4.69 36.86
N ASN A 115 8.86 5.03 37.93
CA ASN A 115 9.12 4.09 39.02
C ASN A 115 7.84 3.71 39.75
N GLY A 116 6.90 4.65 39.94
CA GLY A 116 5.58 4.37 40.51
C GLY A 116 4.76 3.41 39.65
N ASP A 117 4.75 3.62 38.33
CA ASP A 117 4.05 2.77 37.37
C ASP A 117 4.68 1.36 37.34
N ALA A 118 6.01 1.26 37.33
CA ALA A 118 6.72 -0.01 37.36
C ALA A 118 6.41 -0.82 38.63
N LEU A 119 6.48 -0.19 39.82
CA LEU A 119 6.14 -0.83 41.09
C LEU A 119 4.67 -1.27 41.13
N MET A 120 3.76 -0.50 40.52
CA MET A 120 2.35 -0.88 40.44
C MET A 120 2.15 -2.13 39.58
N ILE A 121 2.83 -2.20 38.42
CA ILE A 121 2.79 -3.38 37.55
C ILE A 121 3.32 -4.60 38.28
N GLU A 122 4.48 -4.50 38.93
CA GLU A 122 5.06 -5.59 39.74
C GLU A 122 4.07 -6.09 40.79
N ARG A 123 3.45 -5.17 41.54
CA ARG A 123 2.45 -5.51 42.55
C ARG A 123 1.24 -6.24 41.96
N ILE A 124 0.74 -5.80 40.81
CA ILE A 124 -0.37 -6.45 40.12
C ILE A 124 0.04 -7.87 39.71
N MET A 125 1.22 -8.05 39.12
CA MET A 125 1.73 -9.36 38.71
C MET A 125 1.91 -10.31 39.90
N ASP A 126 2.50 -9.83 41.00
CA ASP A 126 2.67 -10.62 42.22
C ASP A 126 1.32 -11.05 42.81
N SER A 127 0.33 -10.13 42.83
CA SER A 127 -1.01 -10.45 43.30
C SER A 127 -1.71 -11.48 42.41
N GLN A 128 -1.53 -11.39 41.09
CA GLN A 128 -2.07 -12.35 40.13
C GLN A 128 -1.45 -13.73 40.34
N GLN A 129 -0.13 -13.80 40.50
CA GLN A 129 0.58 -15.06 40.73
C GLN A 129 0.15 -15.71 42.05
N ASN A 130 0.11 -14.93 43.14
CA ASN A 130 -0.38 -15.42 44.43
C ASN A 130 -1.82 -15.92 44.35
N ALA A 131 -2.69 -15.26 43.58
CA ALA A 131 -4.06 -15.72 43.37
C ALA A 131 -4.09 -17.06 42.62
N LEU A 132 -3.25 -17.24 41.59
CA LEU A 132 -3.14 -18.50 40.84
C LEU A 132 -2.59 -19.63 41.70
N ASP A 133 -1.54 -19.39 42.49
CA ASP A 133 -0.95 -20.39 43.39
C ASP A 133 -1.98 -20.91 44.41
N ASN A 134 -2.79 -20.00 44.97
CA ASN A 134 -3.90 -20.38 45.85
C ASN A 134 -5.01 -21.12 45.10
N LEU A 135 -5.32 -20.73 43.86
CA LEU A 135 -6.32 -21.39 43.03
C LEU A 135 -5.93 -22.84 42.73
N ILE A 136 -4.65 -23.12 42.44
CA ILE A 136 -4.14 -24.48 42.23
C ILE A 136 -4.39 -25.35 43.46
N ARG A 137 -4.11 -24.82 44.66
CA ARG A 137 -4.28 -25.54 45.94
C ARG A 137 -5.75 -25.90 46.21
N ILE A 138 -6.68 -25.06 45.77
CA ILE A 138 -8.13 -25.25 45.99
C ILE A 138 -8.74 -26.14 44.90
N SER A 139 -8.42 -25.87 43.63
CA SER A 139 -8.99 -26.59 42.48
C SER A 139 -8.11 -26.48 41.23
N GLU A 140 -7.55 -27.62 40.83
CA GLU A 140 -6.75 -27.72 39.59
C GLU A 140 -7.60 -27.48 38.33
N ALA A 141 -8.88 -27.88 38.34
CA ALA A 141 -9.77 -27.71 37.19
C ALA A 141 -10.00 -26.22 36.87
N LEU A 142 -10.22 -25.39 37.90
CA LEU A 142 -10.40 -23.95 37.74
C LEU A 142 -9.12 -23.25 37.28
N TYR A 143 -7.96 -23.67 37.80
CA TYR A 143 -6.67 -23.18 37.34
C TYR A 143 -6.45 -23.44 35.84
N LYS A 144 -6.74 -24.66 35.38
CA LYS A 144 -6.64 -25.02 33.95
C LYS A 144 -7.57 -24.20 33.07
N SER A 145 -8.74 -23.77 33.57
CA SER A 145 -9.59 -22.83 32.83
C SER A 145 -9.05 -21.41 32.84
N ALA A 146 -8.52 -20.92 33.97
CA ALA A 146 -8.08 -19.54 34.15
C ALA A 146 -6.83 -19.17 33.33
N ILE A 147 -5.95 -20.13 33.04
CA ILE A 147 -4.74 -19.89 32.23
C ILE A 147 -5.04 -19.80 30.73
N LYS A 148 -6.17 -20.34 30.28
CA LYS A 148 -6.50 -20.30 28.85
C LYS A 148 -6.64 -18.86 28.40
N ALA A 149 -5.98 -18.52 27.30
CA ALA A 149 -6.16 -17.22 26.67
C ALA A 149 -7.62 -17.08 26.21
N ASP A 150 -8.19 -15.89 26.41
CA ASP A 150 -9.51 -15.56 25.91
C ASP A 150 -9.42 -15.11 24.45
N ASP A 151 -9.93 -15.94 23.54
CA ASP A 151 -9.98 -15.63 22.11
C ASP A 151 -10.86 -14.40 21.79
N GLY A 152 -11.75 -14.00 22.72
CA GLY A 152 -12.59 -12.81 22.59
C GLY A 152 -11.87 -11.49 22.86
N LEU A 153 -10.64 -11.52 23.41
CA LEU A 153 -9.89 -10.31 23.73
C LEU A 153 -9.40 -9.56 22.49
N ILE A 154 -9.28 -10.24 21.34
CA ILE A 154 -8.80 -9.65 20.08
C ILE A 154 -9.96 -9.69 19.06
N PRO A 155 -10.39 -8.56 18.48
CA PRO A 155 -9.77 -7.23 18.53
C PRO A 155 -10.27 -6.35 19.69
N TRP A 156 -9.37 -5.95 20.59
CA TRP A 156 -9.65 -4.95 21.62
C TRP A 156 -9.67 -3.53 21.05
N ARG A 157 -10.65 -2.71 21.44
CA ARG A 157 -10.75 -1.29 21.09
C ARG A 157 -11.04 -0.46 22.35
N SER A 158 -10.31 0.63 22.51
CA SER A 158 -10.59 1.65 23.53
C SER A 158 -10.43 3.03 22.94
N ASN A 159 -11.28 3.96 23.37
CA ASN A 159 -11.14 5.37 23.05
C ASN A 159 -10.44 6.06 24.21
N GLY A 160 -9.51 6.96 23.91
CA GLY A 160 -8.84 7.77 24.92
C GLY A 160 -9.81 8.71 25.64
N PRO A 161 -9.42 9.25 26.81
CA PRO A 161 -10.21 10.26 27.49
C PRO A 161 -10.32 11.53 26.64
N VAL A 162 -11.48 12.18 26.71
CA VAL A 162 -11.72 13.50 26.10
C VAL A 162 -11.41 14.60 27.11
N GLU A 163 -10.99 15.78 26.63
CA GLU A 163 -10.73 16.94 27.50
C GLU A 163 -12.00 17.40 28.25
N THR A 164 -13.13 17.39 27.54
CA THR A 164 -14.46 17.74 28.07
C THR A 164 -15.45 16.62 27.73
N PRO A 165 -16.28 16.16 28.67
CA PRO A 165 -17.27 15.13 28.39
C PRO A 165 -18.32 15.61 27.37
N PRO A 166 -18.97 14.69 26.63
CA PRO A 166 -19.93 15.05 25.60
C PRO A 166 -21.19 15.68 26.20
N ASN A 167 -21.69 16.73 25.53
CA ASN A 167 -22.99 17.32 25.84
C ASN A 167 -24.08 16.56 25.06
N GLN A 168 -25.07 16.01 25.77
CA GLN A 168 -26.16 15.22 25.17
C GLN A 168 -27.15 16.06 24.36
N GLU A 169 -27.26 17.36 24.65
CA GLU A 169 -28.22 18.27 24.01
C GLU A 169 -27.60 19.05 22.84
N TYR A 170 -26.35 18.77 22.47
CA TYR A 170 -25.68 19.45 21.38
C TYR A 170 -26.02 18.80 20.04
N ASP A 171 -26.75 19.53 19.19
CA ASP A 171 -26.98 19.15 17.80
C ASP A 171 -25.85 19.68 16.92
N SER A 172 -25.08 18.78 16.32
CA SER A 172 -23.96 19.16 15.47
C SER A 172 -24.49 19.70 14.14
N PRO A 173 -23.93 20.79 13.60
CA PRO A 173 -24.36 21.30 12.29
C PRO A 173 -24.07 20.27 11.19
N ASP A 174 -24.96 20.21 10.19
CA ASP A 174 -24.81 19.35 9.03
C ASP A 174 -23.58 19.75 8.19
N GLY A 175 -22.85 18.74 7.69
CA GLY A 175 -21.70 18.92 6.81
C GLY A 175 -21.36 17.66 6.03
N GLU A 176 -20.72 17.83 4.87
CA GLU A 176 -20.26 16.72 4.03
C GLU A 176 -18.83 16.32 4.37
N TYR A 177 -18.60 15.02 4.60
CA TYR A 177 -17.26 14.48 4.74
C TYR A 177 -16.72 14.05 3.37
N LEU A 178 -15.67 14.73 2.90
CA LEU A 178 -14.95 14.38 1.68
C LEU A 178 -13.62 13.72 2.03
N ASP A 179 -13.47 12.44 1.69
CA ASP A 179 -12.20 11.72 1.87
C ASP A 179 -11.17 12.20 0.83
N ILE A 180 -10.20 12.99 1.28
CA ILE A 180 -9.08 13.51 0.49
C ILE A 180 -7.81 12.64 0.61
N SER A 181 -7.93 11.41 1.14
CA SER A 181 -6.80 10.51 1.30
C SER A 181 -6.16 10.17 -0.04
N LYS A 182 -4.83 10.35 -0.13
CA LYS A 182 -4.06 10.04 -1.33
C LYS A 182 -4.10 8.53 -1.60
N LYS A 183 -4.60 8.15 -2.78
CA LYS A 183 -4.57 6.77 -3.26
C LYS A 183 -3.21 6.50 -3.91
N TRP A 184 -2.55 5.43 -3.46
CA TRP A 184 -1.28 4.96 -3.98
C TRP A 184 -1.54 3.66 -4.74
N ASP A 185 -1.56 3.74 -6.07
CA ASP A 185 -1.72 2.56 -6.92
C ASP A 185 -0.35 1.93 -7.17
N HIS A 186 -0.22 0.65 -6.82
CA HIS A 186 0.95 -0.15 -7.16
C HIS A 186 0.78 -0.62 -8.61
N ILE A 187 1.53 -0.03 -9.54
CA ILE A 187 1.60 -0.47 -10.95
C ILE A 187 2.28 -1.85 -11.03
#